data_AF-A0A842KHW8-F1
#
_entry.id   AF-A0A842KHW8-F1
#
_cell.length_a   1.000
_cell.length_b   1.000
_cell.length_c   1.000
_cell.angle_alpha   90.00
_cell.angle_beta   90.00
_cell.angle_gamma   90.00
#
_symmetry.space_group_name_H-M   'P 1'
#
loop_
_entity.id
_entity.type
_entity.pdbx_description
1 polymer ?
#
loop_
_entity_poly.entity_id
_entity_poly.type
_entity_poly.pdbx_seq_one_letter_code
_entity_poly.pdbx_strand_id
1 'polypeptide(L)' 'MVTVEESLCRIEILKEGREFIAKATMQGGTKEYRNTIFEDLLRELFIDLQEEFGEI' A
#
# COMPACT_ATOMS: atom_id res chain seq x y z
N MET A 1 8.80 -19.82 21.13
CA MET A 1 8.57 -19.57 19.70
C MET A 1 8.43 -18.07 19.55
N VAL A 2 9.39 -17.42 18.90
CA VAL A 2 9.24 -16.00 18.54
C VAL A 2 8.34 -16.00 17.33
N THR A 3 7.09 -15.55 17.48
CA THR A 3 6.23 -15.23 16.35
C THR A 3 6.84 -14.00 15.70
N VAL A 4 7.70 -14.18 14.69
CA VAL A 4 7.95 -13.12 13.72
C VAL A 4 6.58 -12.82 13.13
N GLU A 5 6.03 -11.67 13.47
CA GLU A 5 4.89 -11.10 12.75
C GLU A 5 5.38 -10.89 11.32
N GLU A 6 5.19 -11.90 10.46
CA GLU A 6 5.48 -11.78 9.03
C GLU A 6 4.61 -10.62 8.52
N SER A 7 5.25 -9.49 8.24
CA SER A 7 4.55 -8.31 7.77
C SER A 7 3.94 -8.63 6.40
N LEU A 8 2.61 -8.81 6.37
CA LEU A 8 1.85 -9.16 5.17
C LEU A 8 2.02 -8.11 4.06
N CYS A 9 2.12 -6.84 4.45
CA CYS A 9 2.34 -5.72 3.57
C CYS A 9 3.09 -4.60 4.30
N ARG A 10 4.04 -3.95 3.60
CA ARG A 10 4.65 -2.69 4.02
C ARG A 10 4.17 -1.58 3.10
N ILE A 11 3.55 -0.55 3.68
CA ILE A 11 3.07 0.61 2.94
C ILE A 11 3.94 1.80 3.29
N GLU A 12 4.49 2.45 2.27
CA GLU A 12 5.25 3.70 2.40
C GLU A 12 4.55 4.78 1.60
N ILE A 13 4.22 5.90 2.24
CA ILE A 13 3.57 7.03 1.56
C ILE A 13 4.46 8.25 1.65
N LEU A 14 4.77 8.84 0.49
CA LEU A 14 5.62 9.99 0.32
C LEU A 14 4.87 11.11 -0.38
N LYS A 15 5.26 12.36 -0.13
CA LYS A 15 4.78 13.53 -0.86
C LYS A 15 5.94 14.13 -1.65
N GLU A 16 5.84 14.09 -2.97
CA GLU A 16 6.82 14.60 -3.93
C GLU A 16 6.21 15.78 -4.69
N GLY A 17 6.56 17.00 -4.27
CA GLY A 17 6.00 18.22 -4.87
C GLY A 17 4.47 18.33 -4.66
N ARG A 18 3.71 18.20 -5.76
CA ARG A 18 2.24 18.23 -5.77
C ARG A 18 1.60 16.85 -5.77
N GLU A 19 2.40 15.80 -5.84
CA GLU A 19 1.94 14.42 -5.93
C GLU A 19 2.22 13.69 -4.62
N PHE A 20 1.36 12.72 -4.32
CA PHE A 20 1.53 11.73 -3.29
C PHE A 20 1.85 10.40 -3.97
N ILE A 21 2.79 9.66 -3.41
CA ILE A 21 3.25 8.38 -3.91
C ILE A 21 3.07 7.36 -2.79
N ALA A 22 2.32 6.29 -3.02
CA ALA A 22 2.22 5.17 -2.10
C ALA A 22 2.93 3.96 -2.70
N LYS A 23 3.70 3.23 -1.90
CA LYS A 23 4.36 1.97 -2.27
C LYS A 23 3.88 0.88 -1.33
N ALA A 24 3.16 -0.09 -1.85
CA ALA A 24 2.75 -1.29 -1.13
C ALA A 24 3.68 -2.44 -1.51
N THR A 25 4.53 -2.87 -0.58
CA THR A 25 5.43 -4.01 -0.76
C THR A 25 4.85 -5.23 -0.06
N MET A 26 4.58 -6.27 -0.83
CA MET A 26 4.01 -7.54 -0.37
C MET A 26 4.94 -8.68 -0.77
N GLN A 27 4.65 -9.89 -0.31
CA GLN A 27 5.45 -11.07 -0.67
C GLN A 27 5.46 -11.37 -2.18
N GLY A 28 4.40 -10.97 -2.90
CA GLY A 28 4.25 -11.16 -4.35
C GLY A 28 4.81 -10.04 -5.24
N GLY A 29 5.27 -8.92 -4.66
CA GLY A 29 5.78 -7.79 -5.43
C GLY A 29 5.51 -6.42 -4.77
N THR A 30 5.87 -5.36 -5.48
CA THR A 30 5.65 -3.98 -5.05
C THR A 30 4.71 -3.27 -6.01
N LYS A 31 3.63 -2.69 -5.50
CA LYS A 31 2.72 -1.81 -6.24
C LYS A 31 3.00 -0.35 -5.87
N GLU A 32 3.10 0.51 -6.87
CA GLU A 32 3.27 1.96 -6.69
C GLU A 32 2.01 2.68 -7.19
N TYR A 33 1.50 3.60 -6.37
CA TYR A 33 0.36 4.46 -6.67
C TYR A 33 0.84 5.90 -6.65
N ARG A 34 0.31 6.74 -7.53
CA ARG A 34 0.62 8.16 -7.57
C ARG A 34 -0.63 8.97 -7.85
N ASN A 35 -0.89 9.98 -7.01
CA ASN A 35 -2.04 10.85 -7.15
C ASN A 35 -1.74 12.25 -6.62
N THR A 36 -2.39 13.28 -7.15
CA THR A 36 -2.29 14.65 -6.60
C THR A 36 -3.21 14.87 -5.41
N ILE A 37 -4.21 14.01 -5.23
CA ILE A 37 -5.16 14.03 -4.13
C ILE A 37 -4.87 12.82 -3.23
N PHE A 38 -4.56 13.10 -1.96
CA PHE A 38 -4.19 12.05 -1.00
C PHE A 38 -5.33 11.06 -0.74
N GLU A 39 -6.57 11.54 -0.68
CA GLU A 39 -7.74 10.69 -0.43
C GLU A 39 -7.99 9.70 -1.58
N ASP A 40 -7.83 10.14 -2.83
CA ASP A 40 -7.92 9.25 -3.99
C ASP A 40 -6.79 8.21 -3.98
N LEU A 41 -5.54 8.61 -3.68
CA LEU A 41 -4.42 7.67 -3.53
C LEU A 41 -4.73 6.58 -2.50
N LEU A 42 -5.25 6.97 -1.33
CA LEU A 42 -5.60 6.03 -0.28
C LEU A 42 -6.73 5.12 -0.73
N ARG A 43 -7.77 5.66 -1.38
CA ARG A 43 -8.88 4.85 -1.89
C ARG A 43 -8.38 3.78 -2.86
N GLU A 44 -7.55 4.16 -3.83
CA GLU A 44 -6.96 3.23 -4.80
C GLU A 44 -6.12 2.14 -4.11
N LEU A 45 -5.24 2.56 -3.19
CA LEU A 45 -4.41 1.67 -2.39
C LEU A 45 -5.26 0.68 -1.58
N PHE A 46 -6.30 1.14 -0.88
CA PHE A 46 -7.12 0.30 -0.02
C PHE A 46 -8.03 -0.65 -0.81
N ILE A 47 -8.55 -0.25 -1.97
CA ILE A 47 -9.31 -1.16 -2.84
C ILE A 47 -8.44 -2.35 -3.21
N ASP A 48 -7.22 -2.09 -3.68
CA ASP A 48 -6.31 -3.13 -4.13
C ASP A 48 -5.84 -4.02 -2.96
N LEU A 49 -5.59 -3.45 -1.78
CA LEU A 49 -5.34 -4.22 -0.56
C LEU A 49 -6.54 -5.07 -0.14
N GLN A 50 -7.77 -4.58 -0.28
CA GLN A 50 -8.97 -5.36 0.02
C GLN A 50 -9.20 -6.47 -0.99
N GLU A 51 -8.85 -6.28 -2.27
CA GLU A 51 -8.88 -7.36 -3.27
C GLU A 51 -7.82 -8.43 -2.95
N GLU A 52 -6.62 -8.04 -2.54
CA GLU A 52 -5.53 -8.98 -2.23
C GLU A 52 -5.72 -9.71 -0.90
N PHE A 53 -6.26 -9.04 0.14
CA PHE A 53 -6.33 -9.56 1.51
C PHE A 53 -7.75 -9.74 2.07
N GLY A 54 -8.79 -9.28 1.39
CA GLY A 54 -10.17 -9.25 1.91
C GLY A 54 -10.88 -10.61 1.99
N GLU A 55 -10.30 -11.65 1.38
CA GLU A 55 -10.79 -13.04 1.47
C GLU A 55 -10.04 -13.90 2.51
N ILE A 56 -9.13 -13.32 3.31
CA ILE A 56 -8.33 -14.03 4.33
C ILE A 56 -9.07 -14.09 5.67
#